data_AF-A0A4P5XP13-F1
#
_entry.id   AF-A0A4P5XP13-F1
#
_cell.length_a   1.000
_cell.length_b   1.000
_cell.length_c   1.000
_cell.angle_alpha   90.00
_cell.angle_beta   90.00
_cell.angle_gamma   90.00
#
_symmetry.space_group_name_H-M   'P 1'
#
loop_
_entity.id
_entity.type
_entity.pdbx_description
1 polymer ?
#
loop_
_entity_poly.entity_id
_entity_poly.type
_entity_poly.pdbx_seq_one_letter_code
_entity_poly.pdbx_strand_id
1 'polypeptide(L)'
;MTSVVSTGLQRNFHSITTNTSILVDPSRFVRRYGVAIHAYLHALISSEHDAEEVEQDLLLQVVERGFPDGMGRRGKFRYYLMTVVRNAALAYFRKKSRRPVTVADLSSIPAAQIADRAWDRSWRECVMKNAWLALRSHEQRNSGNLFHTVLRTSIKHGDEDSTMLAVRVSCATGQELSPEAFRKQLSRARRKFSELLIEEVARTMRAATPEDLEEELSSLDLLKYVRWQS
;
A
#
# COMPACT_ATOMS: atom_id res chain seq x y z
N MET A 1 30.33 -9.19 -5.19
CA MET A 1 30.23 -7.79 -4.71
C MET A 1 28.78 -7.45 -4.34
N THR A 2 28.16 -8.25 -3.48
CA THR A 2 26.70 -8.23 -3.23
C THR A 2 26.35 -7.85 -1.77
N SER A 3 27.32 -7.35 -1.00
CA SER A 3 27.21 -7.28 0.46
C SER A 3 26.93 -5.88 1.02
N VAL A 4 27.34 -4.80 0.34
CA VAL A 4 27.28 -3.44 0.91
C VAL A 4 25.90 -2.78 0.70
N VAL A 5 25.20 -3.10 -0.40
CA VAL A 5 23.86 -2.55 -0.71
C VAL A 5 22.79 -3.12 0.23
N SER A 6 22.94 -4.39 0.64
CA SER A 6 22.04 -5.03 1.61
C SER A 6 22.16 -4.41 3.02
N THR A 7 23.31 -3.88 3.40
CA THR A 7 23.53 -3.36 4.78
C THR A 7 22.79 -2.05 5.06
N GLY A 8 22.62 -1.19 4.05
CA GLY A 8 21.86 0.07 4.19
C GLY A 8 20.35 -0.17 4.26
N LEU A 9 19.86 -1.11 3.45
CA LEU A 9 18.46 -1.49 3.42
C LEU A 9 18.03 -2.25 4.69
N GLN A 10 18.87 -3.17 5.17
CA GLN A 10 18.62 -3.90 6.43
C GLN A 10 18.59 -2.99 7.67
N ARG A 11 19.43 -1.93 7.72
CA ARG A 11 19.38 -0.94 8.81
C ARG A 11 18.06 -0.16 8.85
N ASN A 12 17.49 0.15 7.67
CA ASN A 12 16.18 0.81 7.58
C ASN A 12 15.05 -0.12 8.05
N PHE A 13 15.07 -1.40 7.66
CA PHE A 13 14.07 -2.37 8.10
C PHE A 13 14.08 -2.58 9.61
N HIS A 14 15.26 -2.67 10.23
CA HIS A 14 15.39 -2.93 11.67
C HIS A 14 14.86 -1.79 12.56
N SER A 15 14.87 -0.54 12.06
CA SER A 15 14.38 0.63 12.79
C SER A 15 12.85 0.81 12.72
N ILE A 16 12.19 0.15 11.76
CA ILE A 16 10.75 0.30 11.47
C ILE A 16 9.88 -0.73 12.24
N THR A 17 10.50 -1.75 12.84
CA THR A 17 9.81 -2.86 13.52
C THR A 17 9.04 -2.44 14.78
N THR A 18 9.26 -1.24 15.31
CA THR A 18 8.54 -0.70 16.50
C THR A 18 7.21 -0.01 16.15
N ASN A 19 6.64 -0.24 14.97
CA ASN A 19 5.43 0.46 14.52
C ASN A 19 4.15 -0.16 15.11
N THR A 20 3.24 0.69 15.58
CA THR A 20 1.90 0.29 16.02
C THR A 20 1.12 -0.21 14.80
N SER A 21 0.81 -1.51 14.77
CA SER A 21 0.08 -2.13 13.66
C SER A 21 -1.29 -1.48 13.48
N ILE A 22 -1.66 -1.16 12.23
CA ILE A 22 -3.00 -0.62 11.94
C ILE A 22 -4.12 -1.64 12.21
N LEU A 23 -3.76 -2.91 12.37
CA LEU A 23 -4.71 -3.99 12.63
C LEU A 23 -5.35 -3.92 14.02
N VAL A 24 -4.85 -3.05 14.91
CA VAL A 24 -5.47 -2.75 16.20
C VAL A 24 -6.53 -1.64 16.12
N ASP A 25 -6.64 -0.97 14.98
CA ASP A 25 -7.64 0.08 14.70
C ASP A 25 -8.39 -0.27 13.40
N PRO A 26 -9.46 -1.08 13.51
CA PRO A 26 -10.22 -1.55 12.36
C PRO A 26 -10.83 -0.43 11.50
N SER A 27 -11.31 0.65 12.11
CA SER A 27 -11.88 1.79 11.37
C SER A 27 -10.82 2.49 10.51
N ARG A 28 -9.62 2.67 11.05
CA ARG A 28 -8.49 3.21 10.29
C ARG A 28 -8.03 2.24 9.20
N PHE A 29 -8.07 0.94 9.46
CA PHE A 29 -7.79 -0.08 8.45
C PHE A 29 -8.77 0.02 7.26
N VAL A 30 -10.08 0.02 7.53
CA VAL A 30 -11.12 0.10 6.50
C VAL A 30 -10.98 1.36 5.64
N ARG A 31 -10.71 2.52 6.26
CA ARG A 31 -10.45 3.76 5.50
C ARG A 31 -9.26 3.69 4.54
N ARG A 32 -8.29 2.82 4.83
CA ARG A 32 -7.05 2.70 4.05
C ARG A 32 -7.11 1.62 2.98
N TYR A 33 -7.79 0.51 3.26
CA TYR A 33 -7.77 -0.69 2.42
C TYR A 33 -9.15 -1.16 1.96
N GLY A 34 -10.24 -0.51 2.36
CA GLY A 34 -11.60 -0.85 1.93
C GLY A 34 -11.75 -0.85 0.41
N VAL A 35 -11.09 0.07 -0.30
CA VAL A 35 -11.08 0.10 -1.77
C VAL A 35 -10.53 -1.19 -2.39
N ALA A 36 -9.56 -1.85 -1.76
CA ALA A 36 -9.05 -3.12 -2.26
C ALA A 36 -10.05 -4.28 -2.05
N ILE A 37 -10.80 -4.26 -0.95
CA ILE A 37 -11.88 -5.21 -0.67
C ILE A 37 -13.01 -5.04 -1.68
N HIS A 38 -13.46 -3.80 -1.86
CA HIS A 38 -14.44 -3.40 -2.87
C HIS A 38 -14.06 -3.91 -4.27
N ALA A 39 -12.87 -3.55 -4.76
CA ALA A 39 -12.41 -3.93 -6.09
C ALA A 39 -12.37 -5.45 -6.30
N TYR A 40 -12.04 -6.22 -5.25
CA TYR A 40 -12.05 -7.69 -5.31
C TYR A 40 -13.45 -8.27 -5.43
N LEU A 41 -14.38 -7.81 -4.57
CA LEU A 41 -15.74 -8.31 -4.54
C LEU A 41 -16.48 -7.97 -5.84
N HIS A 42 -16.35 -6.74 -6.34
CA HIS A 42 -16.97 -6.32 -7.60
C HIS A 42 -16.38 -7.00 -8.84
N ALA A 43 -15.14 -7.51 -8.77
CA ALA A 43 -14.57 -8.34 -9.82
C ALA A 43 -15.11 -9.78 -9.79
N LEU A 44 -15.59 -10.25 -8.63
CA LEU A 44 -16.00 -11.63 -8.41
C LEU A 44 -17.53 -11.83 -8.47
N ILE A 45 -18.29 -10.83 -8.02
CA ILE A 45 -19.75 -10.82 -7.96
C ILE A 45 -20.25 -9.84 -9.03
N SER A 46 -20.94 -10.37 -10.05
CA SER A 46 -21.37 -9.57 -11.20
C SER A 46 -22.47 -8.55 -10.88
N SER A 47 -23.27 -8.80 -9.85
CA SER A 47 -24.33 -7.91 -9.41
C SER A 47 -23.77 -6.88 -8.43
N GLU A 48 -23.87 -5.60 -8.80
CA GLU A 48 -23.35 -4.49 -8.00
C GLU A 48 -23.97 -4.46 -6.60
N HIS A 49 -25.30 -4.58 -6.52
CA HIS A 49 -26.02 -4.61 -5.24
C HIS A 49 -25.60 -5.79 -4.35
N ASP A 50 -25.44 -6.98 -4.94
CA ASP A 50 -25.02 -8.17 -4.20
C ASP A 50 -23.57 -8.05 -3.70
N ALA A 51 -22.69 -7.42 -4.50
CA ALA A 51 -21.31 -7.16 -4.12
C ALA A 51 -21.22 -6.17 -2.95
N GLU A 52 -22.03 -5.10 -3.00
CA GLU A 52 -22.13 -4.10 -1.94
C GLU A 52 -22.65 -4.69 -0.63
N GLU A 53 -23.67 -5.56 -0.67
CA GLU A 53 -24.19 -6.24 0.53
C GLU A 53 -23.09 -7.07 1.20
N VAL A 54 -22.37 -7.89 0.42
CA VAL A 54 -21.27 -8.72 0.93
C VAL A 54 -20.11 -7.85 1.46
N GLU A 55 -19.81 -6.73 0.79
CA GLU A 55 -18.80 -5.79 1.23
C GLU A 55 -19.18 -5.18 2.57
N GLN A 56 -20.40 -4.64 2.70
CA GLN A 56 -20.87 -3.98 3.92
C GLN A 56 -20.84 -4.93 5.12
N ASP A 57 -21.38 -6.15 4.96
CA ASP A 57 -21.37 -7.17 6.00
C ASP A 57 -19.94 -7.50 6.45
N LEU A 58 -19.02 -7.66 5.50
CA LEU A 58 -17.62 -7.96 5.80
C LEU A 58 -16.93 -6.80 6.52
N LEU A 59 -17.12 -5.56 6.06
CA LEU A 59 -16.52 -4.38 6.67
C LEU A 59 -17.08 -4.11 8.07
N LEU A 60 -18.39 -4.30 8.27
CA LEU A 60 -19.03 -4.22 9.58
C LEU A 60 -18.43 -5.26 10.53
N GLN A 61 -18.29 -6.51 10.08
CA GLN A 61 -17.66 -7.56 10.89
C GLN A 61 -16.22 -7.20 11.28
N VAL A 62 -15.44 -6.62 10.36
CA VAL A 62 -14.07 -6.17 10.65
C VAL A 62 -14.08 -5.04 11.68
N VAL A 63 -14.99 -4.07 11.58
CA VAL A 63 -15.06 -2.94 12.52
C VAL A 63 -15.49 -3.39 13.92
N GLU A 64 -16.50 -4.26 14.01
CA GLU A 64 -17.06 -4.71 15.29
C GLU A 64 -16.16 -5.73 16.01
N ARG A 65 -15.60 -6.68 15.26
CA ARG A 65 -14.87 -7.82 15.84
C ARG A 65 -13.36 -7.70 15.72
N GLY A 66 -12.88 -6.75 14.91
CA GLY A 66 -11.47 -6.62 14.60
C GLY A 66 -10.93 -7.83 13.83
N PHE A 67 -9.60 -7.94 13.87
CA PHE A 67 -8.86 -9.03 13.23
C PHE A 67 -8.42 -10.03 14.29
N PRO A 68 -8.69 -11.34 14.12
CA PRO A 68 -8.21 -12.37 15.05
C PRO A 68 -6.71 -12.30 15.35
N ASP A 69 -6.36 -12.63 16.59
CA ASP A 69 -4.96 -12.68 17.03
C ASP A 69 -4.16 -13.75 16.27
N GLY A 70 -2.91 -13.42 15.93
CA GLY A 70 -2.02 -14.33 15.19
C GLY A 70 -2.16 -14.30 13.66
N MET A 71 -3.07 -13.48 13.11
CA MET A 71 -3.15 -13.25 11.67
C MET A 71 -2.01 -12.43 11.11
N GLY A 72 -1.60 -12.78 9.89
CA GLY A 72 -0.49 -12.12 9.21
C GLY A 72 0.88 -12.40 9.84
N ARG A 73 1.02 -13.45 10.66
CA ARG A 73 2.33 -13.97 11.07
C ARG A 73 3.18 -14.23 9.82
N ARG A 74 4.43 -13.75 9.84
CA ARG A 74 5.39 -13.81 8.72
C ARG A 74 4.98 -12.96 7.49
N GLY A 75 4.45 -11.76 7.72
CA GLY A 75 4.20 -10.78 6.64
C GLY A 75 3.04 -11.06 5.69
N LYS A 76 2.24 -12.11 5.88
CA LYS A 76 1.20 -12.51 4.90
C LYS A 76 -0.21 -12.01 5.20
N PHE A 77 -0.36 -10.87 5.86
CA PHE A 77 -1.69 -10.35 6.21
C PHE A 77 -2.55 -10.08 4.97
N ARG A 78 -1.98 -9.51 3.91
CA ARG A 78 -2.70 -9.26 2.65
C ARG A 78 -3.28 -10.53 2.04
N TYR A 79 -2.51 -11.62 2.01
CA TYR A 79 -2.98 -12.92 1.52
C TYR A 79 -4.06 -13.53 2.40
N TYR A 80 -3.89 -13.41 3.71
CA TYR A 80 -4.94 -13.81 4.66
C TYR A 80 -6.23 -13.04 4.37
N LEU A 81 -6.16 -11.72 4.23
CA LEU A 81 -7.33 -10.89 4.00
C LEU A 81 -7.99 -11.26 2.67
N MET A 82 -7.22 -11.43 1.59
CA MET A 82 -7.73 -11.94 0.31
C MET A 82 -8.51 -13.25 0.48
N THR A 83 -8.01 -14.16 1.32
CA THR A 83 -8.70 -15.42 1.63
C THR A 83 -10.03 -15.18 2.35
N VAL A 84 -10.08 -14.23 3.29
CA VAL A 84 -11.32 -13.84 3.97
C VAL A 84 -12.33 -13.25 2.99
N VAL A 85 -11.92 -12.29 2.15
CA VAL A 85 -12.80 -11.66 1.16
C VAL A 85 -13.35 -12.72 0.20
N ARG A 86 -12.49 -13.63 -0.28
CA ARG A 86 -12.90 -14.75 -1.14
C ARG A 86 -13.89 -15.69 -0.44
N ASN A 87 -13.66 -16.00 0.82
CA ASN A 87 -14.56 -16.85 1.60
C ASN A 87 -15.93 -16.18 1.84
N ALA A 88 -15.97 -14.86 2.01
CA ALA A 88 -17.22 -14.10 2.10
C ALA A 88 -18.03 -14.22 0.81
N ALA A 89 -17.40 -14.04 -0.36
CA ALA A 89 -18.05 -14.23 -1.65
C ALA A 89 -18.53 -15.69 -1.86
N LEU A 90 -17.76 -16.69 -1.41
CA LEU A 90 -18.18 -18.10 -1.45
C LEU A 90 -19.39 -18.38 -0.56
N ALA A 91 -19.41 -17.82 0.66
CA ALA A 91 -20.54 -17.95 1.56
C ALA A 91 -21.82 -17.36 0.92
N TYR A 92 -21.69 -16.21 0.26
CA TYR A 92 -22.76 -15.62 -0.54
C TYR A 92 -23.24 -16.56 -1.66
N PHE A 93 -22.33 -17.08 -2.51
CA PHE A 93 -22.71 -17.99 -3.60
C PHE A 93 -23.37 -19.28 -3.11
N ARG A 94 -22.94 -19.82 -1.95
CA ARG A 94 -23.57 -20.98 -1.31
C ARG A 94 -24.98 -20.68 -0.80
N LYS A 95 -25.22 -19.48 -0.27
CA LYS A 95 -26.56 -19.07 0.18
C LYS A 95 -27.52 -18.89 -1.00
N LYS A 96 -27.01 -18.37 -2.13
CA LYS A 96 -27.80 -18.13 -3.36
C LYS A 96 -28.01 -19.39 -4.22
N SER A 97 -27.08 -20.35 -4.17
CA SER A 97 -27.12 -21.56 -4.99
C SER A 97 -27.65 -22.76 -4.19
N ARG A 98 -28.54 -23.57 -4.80
CA ARG A 98 -28.99 -24.86 -4.22
C ARG A 98 -27.91 -25.96 -4.24
N ARG A 99 -26.68 -25.66 -4.68
CA ARG A 99 -25.53 -26.59 -4.78
C ARG A 99 -24.33 -26.04 -3.99
N PRO A 100 -23.54 -26.90 -3.33
CA PRO A 100 -22.34 -26.46 -2.61
C PRO A 100 -21.26 -25.99 -3.58
N VAL A 101 -20.82 -24.73 -3.46
CA VAL A 101 -19.69 -24.14 -4.20
C VAL A 101 -18.43 -24.21 -3.35
N THR A 102 -17.32 -24.74 -3.90
CA THR A 102 -16.03 -24.86 -3.21
C THR A 102 -15.03 -23.77 -3.65
N VAL A 103 -13.93 -23.62 -2.91
CA VAL A 103 -12.83 -22.70 -3.28
C VAL A 103 -12.17 -23.12 -4.59
N ALA A 104 -12.06 -24.43 -4.84
CA ALA A 104 -11.50 -24.98 -6.07
C ALA A 104 -12.36 -24.60 -7.28
N ASP A 105 -13.68 -24.69 -7.15
CA ASP A 105 -14.63 -24.30 -8.19
C ASP A 105 -14.45 -22.82 -8.55
N LEU A 106 -14.41 -21.93 -7.56
CA LEU A 106 -14.26 -20.49 -7.79
C LEU A 106 -12.90 -20.14 -8.43
N SER A 107 -11.82 -20.78 -8.00
CA SER A 107 -10.47 -20.49 -8.50
C SER A 107 -10.29 -20.86 -9.98
N SER A 108 -11.13 -21.77 -10.49
CA SER A 108 -11.14 -22.16 -11.91
C SER A 108 -11.90 -21.19 -12.82
N ILE A 109 -12.64 -20.23 -12.26
CA ILE A 109 -13.46 -19.29 -13.02
C ILE A 109 -12.60 -18.08 -13.45
N PRO A 110 -12.71 -17.59 -14.70
CA PRO A 110 -11.99 -16.40 -15.17
C PRO A 110 -12.15 -15.17 -14.27
N ALA A 111 -13.33 -14.97 -13.69
CA ALA A 111 -13.63 -13.88 -12.76
C ALA A 111 -12.71 -13.88 -11.52
N ALA A 112 -12.39 -15.05 -10.96
CA ALA A 112 -11.50 -15.15 -9.80
C ALA A 112 -10.06 -14.76 -10.12
N GLN A 113 -9.55 -15.13 -11.31
CA GLN A 113 -8.22 -14.71 -11.75
C GLN A 113 -8.16 -13.21 -12.02
N ILE A 114 -9.24 -12.62 -12.54
CA ILE A 114 -9.37 -11.17 -12.71
C ILE A 114 -9.38 -10.49 -11.35
N ALA A 115 -10.16 -11.00 -10.39
CA ALA A 115 -10.23 -10.50 -9.03
C ALA A 115 -8.86 -10.56 -8.32
N ASP A 116 -8.13 -11.66 -8.43
CA ASP A 116 -6.79 -11.81 -7.86
C ASP A 116 -5.79 -10.78 -8.44
N ARG A 117 -5.85 -10.49 -9.75
CA ARG A 117 -5.04 -9.42 -10.34
C ARG A 117 -5.49 -8.02 -9.90
N ALA A 118 -6.79 -7.81 -9.74
CA ALA A 118 -7.34 -6.56 -9.23
C ALA A 118 -6.96 -6.32 -7.76
N TRP A 119 -6.82 -7.39 -6.97
CA TRP A 119 -6.39 -7.34 -5.57
C TRP A 119 -5.02 -6.69 -5.43
N ASP A 120 -4.00 -7.25 -6.10
CA ASP A 120 -2.62 -6.77 -5.99
C ASP A 120 -2.50 -5.32 -6.45
N ARG A 121 -3.19 -4.98 -7.55
CA ARG A 121 -3.23 -3.60 -8.06
C ARG A 121 -3.86 -2.64 -7.05
N SER A 122 -5.06 -2.95 -6.57
CA SER A 122 -5.80 -2.06 -5.66
C SER A 122 -5.09 -1.93 -4.31
N TRP A 123 -4.50 -3.01 -3.82
CA TRP A 123 -3.68 -2.98 -2.61
C TRP A 123 -2.44 -2.10 -2.78
N ARG A 124 -1.71 -2.27 -3.88
CA ARG A 124 -0.54 -1.44 -4.22
C ARG A 124 -0.93 0.05 -4.29
N GLU A 125 -2.06 0.36 -4.92
CA GLU A 125 -2.58 1.73 -4.99
C GLU A 125 -2.91 2.29 -3.60
N CYS A 126 -3.50 1.48 -2.72
CA CYS A 126 -3.74 1.87 -1.32
C CYS A 126 -2.43 2.19 -0.58
N VAL A 127 -1.42 1.32 -0.68
CA VAL A 127 -0.10 1.55 -0.07
C VAL A 127 0.55 2.84 -0.61
N MET A 128 0.57 3.01 -1.93
CA MET A 128 1.14 4.20 -2.58
C MET A 128 0.41 5.47 -2.15
N LYS A 129 -0.93 5.48 -2.20
CA LYS A 129 -1.77 6.60 -1.76
C LYS A 129 -1.45 7.00 -0.33
N ASN A 130 -1.37 6.02 0.58
CA ASN A 130 -1.08 6.26 1.99
C ASN A 130 0.34 6.81 2.22
N ALA A 131 1.34 6.29 1.50
CA ALA A 131 2.71 6.82 1.57
C ALA A 131 2.80 8.27 1.07
N TRP A 132 2.08 8.62 -0.01
CA TRP A 132 1.98 10.00 -0.51
C TRP A 132 1.31 10.94 0.49
N LEU A 133 0.21 10.50 1.12
CA LEU A 133 -0.46 11.26 2.17
C LEU A 133 0.45 11.48 3.38
N ALA A 134 1.23 10.46 3.76
CA ALA A 134 2.21 10.58 4.84
C ALA A 134 3.34 11.56 4.49
N LEU A 135 3.83 11.55 3.25
CA LEU A 135 4.86 12.47 2.77
C LEU A 135 4.34 13.92 2.75
N ARG A 136 3.10 14.13 2.31
CA ARG A 136 2.44 15.44 2.38
C ARG A 136 2.30 15.92 3.82
N SER A 137 1.86 15.03 4.72
CA SER A 137 1.72 15.35 6.14
C SER A 137 3.08 15.66 6.80
N HIS A 138 4.18 15.08 6.29
CA HIS A 138 5.54 15.37 6.73
C HIS A 138 5.99 16.77 6.27
N GLU A 139 5.72 17.15 5.02
CA GLU A 139 5.96 18.50 4.49
C GLU A 139 5.18 19.57 5.27
N GLN A 140 3.89 19.35 5.53
CA GLN A 140 3.06 20.29 6.29
C GLN A 140 3.55 20.52 7.73
N ARG A 141 4.14 19.50 8.38
CA ARG A 141 4.69 19.62 9.73
C ARG A 141 6.07 20.26 9.78
N ASN A 142 6.74 20.39 8.64
CA ASN A 142 8.10 20.88 8.53
C ASN A 142 8.17 21.90 7.39
N SER A 143 7.72 23.13 7.64
CA SER A 143 7.53 24.20 6.63
C SER A 143 8.77 24.58 5.81
N GLY A 144 9.96 24.09 6.15
CA GLY A 144 11.20 24.26 5.39
C GLY A 144 11.55 23.10 4.44
N ASN A 145 10.83 21.98 4.45
CA ASN A 145 11.06 20.87 3.52
C ASN A 145 9.92 20.75 2.51
N LEU A 146 10.24 20.77 1.22
CA LEU A 146 9.30 20.68 0.10
C LEU A 146 9.29 19.26 -0.48
N PHE A 147 9.41 18.23 0.37
CA PHE A 147 9.65 16.86 -0.09
C PHE A 147 8.51 16.30 -0.95
N HIS A 148 7.26 16.49 -0.53
CA HIS A 148 6.11 16.04 -1.32
C HIS A 148 6.01 16.82 -2.62
N THR A 149 6.20 18.15 -2.56
CA THR A 149 6.08 19.02 -3.73
C THR A 149 7.18 18.75 -4.76
N VAL A 150 8.45 18.71 -4.34
CA VAL A 150 9.61 18.42 -5.20
C VAL A 150 9.50 17.03 -5.84
N LEU A 151 9.16 16.00 -5.06
CA LEU A 151 9.04 14.65 -5.59
C LEU A 151 7.89 14.55 -6.61
N ARG A 152 6.73 15.13 -6.30
CA ARG A 152 5.58 15.13 -7.20
C ARG A 152 5.86 15.87 -8.50
N THR A 153 6.53 17.02 -8.45
CA THR A 153 6.93 17.77 -9.65
C THR A 153 7.90 16.95 -10.50
N SER A 154 8.88 16.27 -9.89
CA SER A 154 9.83 15.44 -10.65
C SER A 154 9.17 14.25 -11.37
N ILE A 155 8.08 13.70 -10.82
CA ILE A 155 7.34 12.59 -11.47
C ILE A 155 6.43 13.13 -12.58
N LYS A 156 5.79 14.29 -12.34
CA LYS A 156 4.90 14.92 -13.33
C LYS A 156 5.66 15.48 -14.54
N HIS A 157 6.90 15.93 -14.33
CA HIS A 157 7.75 16.60 -15.31
C HIS A 157 9.09 15.86 -15.46
N GLY A 158 9.04 14.54 -15.65
CA GLY A 158 10.24 13.67 -15.62
C GLY A 158 11.28 13.93 -16.71
N ASP A 159 10.88 14.59 -17.79
CA ASP A 159 11.76 14.90 -18.93
C ASP A 159 12.50 16.23 -18.78
N GLU A 160 12.15 17.01 -17.76
CA GLU A 160 12.74 18.33 -17.51
C GLU A 160 14.00 18.23 -16.65
N ASP A 161 14.93 19.16 -16.87
CA ASP A 161 16.14 19.25 -16.06
C ASP A 161 15.87 19.84 -14.66
N SER A 162 16.87 19.73 -13.78
CA SER A 162 16.77 20.24 -12.41
C SER A 162 16.57 21.76 -12.33
N THR A 163 16.89 22.51 -13.38
CA THR A 163 16.76 23.97 -13.41
C THR A 163 15.30 24.35 -13.62
N MET A 164 14.66 23.78 -14.65
CA MET A 164 13.24 23.99 -14.94
C MET A 164 12.36 23.49 -13.81
N LEU A 165 12.69 22.33 -13.23
CA LEU A 165 11.96 21.80 -12.09
C LEU A 165 12.06 22.68 -10.84
N ALA A 166 13.22 23.29 -10.59
CA ALA A 166 13.41 24.21 -9.47
C ALA A 166 12.59 25.50 -9.64
N VAL A 167 12.54 26.05 -10.87
CA VAL A 167 11.68 27.19 -11.20
C VAL A 167 10.22 26.84 -10.98
N ARG A 168 9.74 25.68 -11.46
CA ARG A 168 8.35 25.26 -11.26
C ARG A 168 7.97 25.13 -9.79
N VAL A 169 8.83 24.51 -8.98
CA VAL A 169 8.59 24.39 -7.54
C VAL A 169 8.55 25.78 -6.91
N SER A 170 9.48 26.67 -7.27
CA SER A 170 9.52 28.03 -6.74
C SER A 170 8.26 28.82 -7.07
N CYS A 171 7.77 28.74 -8.31
CA CYS A 171 6.51 29.36 -8.71
C CYS A 171 5.29 28.78 -7.99
N ALA A 172 5.27 27.46 -7.75
CA ALA A 172 4.14 26.80 -7.11
C ALA A 172 4.07 27.04 -5.60
N THR A 173 5.21 27.21 -4.93
CA THR A 173 5.29 27.37 -3.47
C THR A 173 5.52 28.81 -3.01
N GLY A 174 5.93 29.70 -3.92
CA GLY A 174 6.38 31.06 -3.61
C GLY A 174 7.73 31.11 -2.88
N GLN A 175 8.43 29.98 -2.76
CA GLN A 175 9.74 29.89 -2.11
C GLN A 175 10.84 29.74 -3.15
N GLU A 176 11.82 30.65 -3.17
CA GLU A 176 12.96 30.54 -4.09
C GLU A 176 13.76 29.26 -3.82
N LEU A 177 13.92 28.44 -4.86
CA LEU A 177 14.65 27.18 -4.81
C LEU A 177 15.71 27.16 -5.91
N SER A 178 16.98 27.06 -5.52
CA SER A 178 18.06 26.87 -6.48
C SER A 178 18.03 25.45 -7.08
N PRO A 179 18.58 25.23 -8.30
CA PRO A 179 18.66 23.89 -8.90
C PRO A 179 19.44 22.88 -8.03
N GLU A 180 20.44 23.35 -7.29
CA GLU A 180 21.19 22.52 -6.35
C GLU A 180 20.35 22.15 -5.11
N ALA A 181 19.63 23.13 -4.54
CA ALA A 181 18.72 22.89 -3.43
C ALA A 181 17.60 21.93 -3.84
N PHE A 182 17.05 22.07 -5.05
CA PHE A 182 16.09 21.14 -5.62
C PHE A 182 16.62 19.71 -5.68
N ARG A 183 17.82 19.49 -6.23
CA ARG A 183 18.44 18.14 -6.28
C ARG A 183 18.63 17.54 -4.89
N LYS A 184 19.10 18.35 -3.92
CA LYS A 184 19.27 17.92 -2.52
C LYS A 184 17.93 17.56 -1.88
N GLN A 185 16.90 18.38 -2.08
CA GLN A 185 15.55 18.12 -1.58
C GLN A 185 14.94 16.88 -2.23
N LEU A 186 15.11 16.70 -3.54
CA LEU A 186 14.60 15.54 -4.28
C LEU A 186 15.23 14.23 -3.78
N SER A 187 16.55 14.21 -3.58
CA SER A 187 17.25 13.04 -3.02
C SER A 187 16.70 12.67 -1.64
N ARG A 188 16.53 13.66 -0.76
CA ARG A 188 15.95 13.45 0.58
C ARG A 188 14.49 13.03 0.52
N ALA A 189 13.71 13.61 -0.39
CA ALA A 189 12.31 13.27 -0.59
C ALA A 189 12.13 11.83 -1.07
N ARG A 190 12.96 11.37 -2.02
CA ARG A 190 12.99 9.98 -2.49
C ARG A 190 13.28 9.04 -1.32
N ARG A 191 14.33 9.32 -0.54
CA ARG A 191 14.67 8.53 0.67
C ARG A 191 13.50 8.48 1.65
N LYS A 192 12.91 9.63 1.97
CA LYS A 192 11.79 9.70 2.91
C LYS A 192 10.55 8.99 2.40
N PHE A 193 10.26 9.07 1.11
CA PHE A 193 9.16 8.33 0.49
C PHE A 193 9.38 6.82 0.56
N SER A 194 10.60 6.34 0.32
CA SER A 194 10.96 4.92 0.50
C SER A 194 10.74 4.46 1.95
N GLU A 195 11.18 5.25 2.94
CA GLU A 195 10.93 4.96 4.37
C GLU A 195 9.43 4.85 4.65
N LEU A 196 8.63 5.82 4.19
CA LEU A 196 7.18 5.85 4.40
C LEU A 196 6.45 4.69 3.71
N LEU A 197 6.94 4.24 2.54
CA LEU A 197 6.42 3.04 1.88
C LEU A 197 6.69 1.78 2.70
N ILE A 198 7.91 1.62 3.20
CA ILE A 198 8.29 0.48 4.04
C ILE A 198 7.45 0.50 5.33
N GLU A 199 7.33 1.67 5.98
CA GLU A 199 6.46 1.82 7.16
C GLU A 199 5.02 1.44 6.87
N GLU A 200 4.48 1.81 5.71
CA GLU A 200 3.09 1.52 5.37
C GLU A 200 2.85 0.02 5.16
N VAL A 201 3.78 -0.67 4.48
CA VAL A 201 3.74 -2.14 4.36
C VAL A 201 3.88 -2.78 5.73
N ALA A 202 4.85 -2.34 6.54
CA ALA A 202 5.07 -2.86 7.88
C ALA A 202 3.85 -2.71 8.80
N ARG A 203 3.09 -1.62 8.69
CA ARG A 203 1.85 -1.43 9.49
C ARG A 203 0.81 -2.53 9.27
N THR A 204 0.78 -3.12 8.07
CA THR A 204 -0.14 -4.23 7.75
C THR A 204 0.35 -5.58 8.23
N MET A 205 1.55 -5.65 8.81
CA MET A 205 2.15 -6.89 9.30
C MET A 205 2.28 -6.84 10.84
N ARG A 206 2.08 -7.97 11.50
CA ARG A 206 2.38 -8.12 12.93
C ARG A 206 3.74 -8.79 13.08
N ALA A 207 4.68 -8.12 13.75
CA ALA A 207 6.03 -8.62 14.02
C ALA A 207 6.77 -9.10 12.74
N ALA A 208 6.82 -8.24 11.72
CA ALA A 208 7.51 -8.53 10.46
C ALA A 208 9.03 -8.59 10.63
N THR A 209 9.67 -9.54 9.96
CA THR A 209 11.12 -9.51 9.77
C THR A 209 11.48 -8.66 8.53
N PRO A 210 12.74 -8.21 8.39
CA PRO A 210 13.21 -7.55 7.18
C PRO A 210 12.95 -8.36 5.91
N GLU A 211 13.08 -9.69 5.98
CA GLU A 211 12.86 -10.60 4.85
C GLU A 211 11.38 -10.62 4.43
N ASP A 212 10.46 -10.68 5.40
CA ASP A 212 9.02 -10.60 5.14
C ASP A 212 8.64 -9.27 4.44
N LEU A 213 9.26 -8.17 4.86
CA LEU A 213 9.05 -6.85 4.25
C LEU A 213 9.58 -6.80 2.81
N GLU A 214 10.77 -7.35 2.58
CA GLU A 214 11.35 -7.42 1.24
C GLU A 214 10.50 -8.28 0.29
N GLU A 215 10.02 -9.44 0.75
CA GLU A 215 9.13 -10.32 -0.02
C GLU A 215 7.84 -9.59 -0.41
N GLU A 216 7.19 -8.89 0.52
CA GLU A 216 5.95 -8.17 0.24
C GLU A 216 6.16 -6.93 -0.64
N LEU A 217 7.25 -6.19 -0.45
CA LEU A 217 7.59 -5.08 -1.35
C LEU A 217 7.90 -5.59 -2.76
N SER A 218 8.46 -6.79 -2.88
CA SER A 218 8.72 -7.46 -4.16
C SER A 218 7.42 -7.86 -4.83
N SER A 219 6.52 -8.52 -4.09
CA SER A 219 5.23 -9.01 -4.60
C SER A 219 4.34 -7.86 -5.12
N LEU A 220 4.43 -6.68 -4.53
CA LEU A 220 3.69 -5.47 -4.95
C LEU A 220 4.42 -4.62 -6.01
N ASP A 221 5.58 -5.04 -6.51
CA ASP A 221 6.44 -4.27 -7.42
C ASP A 221 6.77 -2.86 -6.87
N LEU A 222 6.98 -2.78 -5.56
CA LEU A 222 7.32 -1.54 -4.84
C LEU A 222 8.82 -1.40 -4.57
N LEU A 223 9.60 -2.48 -4.67
CA LEU A 223 11.05 -2.46 -4.47
C LEU A 223 11.77 -1.43 -5.35
N LYS A 224 11.28 -1.14 -6.55
CA LYS A 224 11.88 -0.12 -7.44
C LYS A 224 11.90 1.29 -6.83
N TYR A 225 10.92 1.62 -5.99
CA TYR A 225 10.86 2.92 -5.29
C TYR A 225 11.72 2.95 -4.03
N VAL A 226 12.00 1.78 -3.46
CA VAL A 226 12.89 1.63 -2.31
C VAL A 226 14.35 1.68 -2.75
N ARG A 227 14.65 1.15 -3.93
CA ARG A 227 15.97 1.20 -4.58
C ARG A 227 16.36 2.58 -5.12
N TRP A 228 15.51 3.60 -5.02
CA TRP A 228 15.87 5.01 -5.32
C TRP A 228 17.01 5.56 -4.45
N GLN A 229 17.39 4.82 -3.40
CA GLN A 229 18.51 5.14 -2.51
C GLN A 229 19.88 4.70 -3.05
N SER A 230 19.92 3.89 -4.11
CA SER A 230 21.14 3.34 -4.73
C SER A 230 21.61 4.14 -5.93
#